data_AF-A0A3M1S350-F1
#
_entry.id   AF-A0A3M1S350-F1
#
_cell.length_a   1.000
_cell.length_b   1.000
_cell.length_c   1.000
_cell.angle_alpha   90.00
_cell.angle_beta   90.00
_cell.angle_gamma   90.00
#
_symmetry.space_group_name_H-M   'P 1'
#
loop_
_entity.id
_entity.type
_entity.pdbx_description
1 polymer ?
#
loop_
_entity_poly.entity_id
_entity_poly.type
_entity_poly.pdbx_seq_one_letter_code
_entity_poly.pdbx_strand_id
1 'polypeptide(L)'
;MDHANVRTESTLAVAWLACALLLAVAPGAGAGERDEEAQPLPPGTQKCVNITRIRKTRIIDDSTILFYMQGGKVYVNHLPRRCSGLRSAGSFSYKTSVSSLCDVDIITVIRPTTPVVRGPSCGLGTYQPISEEEIQLLLAAPAPEADNEAVAPEIEPLDGGDEGGAKAGGGDGEDR
;
A
#
# COMPACT_ATOMS: atom_id res chain seq x y z
N MET A 1 -65.12 26.93 5.16
CA MET A 1 -65.14 25.63 5.85
C MET A 1 -63.69 25.21 6.04
N ASP A 2 -62.91 25.89 6.90
CA ASP A 2 -63.00 25.92 8.39
C ASP A 2 -62.65 24.53 8.96
N HIS A 3 -61.70 24.31 9.87
CA HIS A 3 -61.09 25.09 10.96
C HIS A 3 -59.63 24.56 11.14
N ALA A 4 -58.55 25.29 11.42
CA ALA A 4 -58.24 26.18 12.55
C ALA A 4 -58.46 25.55 13.95
N ASN A 5 -57.56 25.91 14.88
CA ASN A 5 -57.75 25.94 16.35
C ASN A 5 -57.55 24.62 17.14
N VAL A 6 -56.97 24.60 18.36
CA VAL A 6 -56.40 25.69 19.18
C VAL A 6 -55.58 25.14 20.37
N ARG A 7 -54.61 25.97 20.78
CA ARG A 7 -54.05 26.24 22.12
C ARG A 7 -54.62 25.45 23.30
N THR A 8 -53.74 24.99 24.19
CA THR A 8 -53.87 25.10 25.68
C THR A 8 -52.76 24.24 26.33
N GLU A 9 -51.96 24.60 27.35
CA GLU A 9 -51.75 25.80 28.16
C GLU A 9 -50.30 25.78 28.69
N SER A 10 -49.74 26.96 28.91
CA SER A 10 -48.54 27.19 29.71
C SER A 10 -48.95 27.80 31.05
N THR A 11 -48.61 27.16 32.16
CA THR A 11 -48.62 27.75 33.52
C THR A 11 -47.44 27.12 34.29
N LEU A 12 -46.25 27.74 34.35
CA LEU A 12 -45.78 28.82 35.24
C LEU A 12 -45.57 28.43 36.72
N ALA A 13 -44.48 28.99 37.29
CA ALA A 13 -44.01 29.05 38.69
C ALA A 13 -43.19 27.84 39.16
N VAL A 14 -41.85 27.80 39.02
CA VAL A 14 -40.79 28.55 39.76
C VAL A 14 -40.82 28.28 41.26
N ALA A 15 -39.84 27.52 41.77
CA ALA A 15 -38.88 28.01 42.78
C ALA A 15 -37.97 26.89 43.36
N TRP A 16 -36.66 27.05 43.12
CA TRP A 16 -35.52 26.79 44.01
C TRP A 16 -35.36 25.42 44.68
N LEU A 17 -34.31 24.67 44.32
CA LEU A 17 -33.20 24.38 45.25
C LEU A 17 -31.98 23.72 44.57
N ALA A 18 -30.81 24.27 44.91
CA ALA A 18 -29.51 23.62 45.05
C ALA A 18 -28.71 23.16 43.81
N CYS A 19 -27.67 23.95 43.54
CA CYS A 19 -26.24 23.57 43.51
C CYS A 19 -25.81 22.19 42.98
N ALA A 20 -24.76 22.30 42.16
CA ALA A 20 -23.76 21.29 41.86
C ALA A 20 -24.17 20.22 40.84
N LEU A 21 -24.01 20.54 39.55
CA LEU A 21 -23.69 19.52 38.57
C LEU A 21 -22.29 19.76 38.01
N LEU A 22 -21.46 18.77 38.27
CA LEU A 22 -20.04 18.62 37.99
C LEU A 22 -19.67 18.97 36.54
N LEU A 23 -18.59 19.74 36.39
CA LEU A 23 -17.77 19.72 35.17
C LEU A 23 -17.12 18.34 35.05
N ALA A 24 -17.79 17.43 34.34
CA ALA A 24 -17.18 16.20 33.88
C ALA A 24 -16.24 16.50 32.71
N VAL A 25 -14.94 16.64 32.99
CA VAL A 25 -13.91 16.56 31.96
C VAL A 25 -13.86 15.10 31.51
N ALA A 26 -14.47 14.79 30.37
CA ALA A 26 -14.30 13.49 29.73
C ALA A 26 -12.89 13.44 29.10
N PRO A 27 -12.04 12.46 29.44
CA PRO A 27 -10.89 12.16 28.61
C PRO A 27 -11.41 11.64 27.27
N GLY A 28 -11.01 12.28 26.17
CA GLY A 28 -11.28 11.81 24.83
C GLY A 28 -10.63 10.44 24.62
N ALA A 29 -11.44 9.38 24.64
CA ALA A 29 -11.07 8.09 24.09
C ALA A 29 -11.13 8.18 22.56
N GLY A 30 -10.13 8.85 21.99
CA GLY A 30 -9.87 8.85 20.56
C GLY A 30 -8.81 7.81 20.23
N ALA A 31 -9.13 6.53 20.39
CA ALA A 31 -8.43 5.47 19.66
C ALA A 31 -9.42 5.03 18.57
N GLY A 32 -9.37 5.71 17.43
CA GLY A 32 -10.11 5.27 16.26
C GLY A 32 -9.53 3.94 15.81
N GLU A 33 -10.20 2.84 16.17
CA GLU A 33 -10.19 1.63 15.37
C GLU A 33 -10.81 2.02 14.03
N ARG A 34 -9.97 2.40 13.07
CA ARG A 34 -10.37 2.28 11.68
C ARG A 34 -10.50 0.78 11.46
N ASP A 35 -11.74 0.28 11.50
CA ASP A 35 -12.09 -0.92 10.78
C ASP A 35 -11.64 -0.68 9.33
N GLU A 36 -10.41 -1.09 9.03
CA GLU A 36 -9.90 -1.18 7.68
C GLU A 36 -10.73 -2.28 7.04
N GLU A 37 -11.82 -1.87 6.38
CA GLU A 37 -12.80 -2.75 5.78
C GLU A 37 -12.06 -3.69 4.83
N ALA A 38 -11.82 -4.91 5.31
CA ALA A 38 -10.97 -5.88 4.65
C ALA A 38 -11.62 -6.24 3.31
N GLN A 39 -11.03 -5.76 2.22
CA GLN A 39 -11.52 -6.08 0.88
C GLN A 39 -11.60 -7.61 0.71
N PRO A 40 -12.73 -8.15 0.23
CA PRO A 40 -12.87 -9.58 0.00
C PRO A 40 -11.77 -10.10 -0.92
N LEU A 41 -11.11 -11.19 -0.52
CA LEU A 41 -10.10 -11.85 -1.36
C LEU A 41 -10.75 -12.41 -2.64
N PRO A 42 -10.00 -12.49 -3.76
CA PRO A 42 -10.49 -13.12 -4.98
C PRO A 42 -11.04 -14.53 -4.73
N PRO A 43 -12.07 -14.97 -5.46
CA PRO A 43 -12.66 -16.29 -5.27
C PRO A 43 -11.64 -17.41 -5.47
N GLY A 44 -11.69 -18.42 -4.60
CA GLY A 44 -10.75 -19.56 -4.66
C GLY A 44 -9.35 -19.26 -4.11
N THR A 45 -9.12 -18.07 -3.55
CA THR A 45 -7.89 -17.75 -2.80
C THR A 45 -7.70 -18.72 -1.64
N GLN A 46 -6.47 -19.20 -1.47
CA GLN A 46 -6.10 -20.16 -0.43
C GLN A 46 -5.03 -19.57 0.49
N LYS A 47 -5.10 -19.94 1.76
CA LYS A 47 -4.06 -19.62 2.75
C LYS A 47 -2.83 -20.51 2.62
N CYS A 48 -3.03 -21.75 2.18
CA CYS A 48 -1.95 -22.72 2.02
C CYS A 48 -2.13 -23.53 0.73
N VAL A 49 -1.02 -23.97 0.15
CA VAL A 49 -0.99 -24.97 -0.92
C VAL A 49 -0.23 -26.22 -0.48
N ASN A 50 -0.64 -27.39 -0.97
CA ASN A 50 0.03 -28.64 -0.65
C ASN A 50 1.36 -28.76 -1.41
N ILE A 51 2.47 -28.90 -0.68
CA ILE A 51 3.83 -28.90 -1.25
C ILE A 51 4.03 -30.06 -2.23
N THR A 52 3.46 -31.24 -1.92
CA THR A 52 3.60 -32.44 -2.76
C THR A 52 2.94 -32.30 -4.13
N ARG A 53 2.00 -31.35 -4.27
CA ARG A 53 1.32 -31.05 -5.52
C ARG A 53 2.00 -29.95 -6.32
N ILE A 54 2.99 -29.25 -5.76
CA ILE A 54 3.74 -28.22 -6.49
C ILE A 54 4.64 -28.92 -7.51
N ARG A 55 4.51 -28.55 -8.78
CA ARG A 55 5.33 -29.08 -9.88
C ARG A 55 6.53 -28.20 -10.18
N LYS A 56 6.33 -26.89 -10.18
CA LYS A 56 7.38 -25.89 -10.37
C LYS A 56 6.95 -24.56 -9.78
N THR A 57 7.92 -23.74 -9.43
CA THR A 57 7.72 -22.34 -9.10
C THR A 57 8.38 -21.47 -10.16
N ARG A 58 7.83 -20.29 -10.41
CA ARG A 58 8.44 -19.28 -11.29
C ARG A 58 8.42 -17.94 -10.59
N ILE A 59 9.59 -17.35 -10.41
CA ILE A 59 9.74 -16.03 -9.80
C ILE A 59 9.57 -14.98 -10.88
N ILE A 60 8.54 -14.14 -10.76
CA ILE A 60 8.23 -13.07 -11.71
C ILE A 60 8.98 -11.79 -11.33
N ASP A 61 9.08 -11.46 -10.06
CA ASP A 61 9.85 -10.31 -9.60
C ASP A 61 10.24 -10.53 -8.12
N ASP A 62 10.70 -9.48 -7.45
CA ASP A 62 11.10 -9.59 -6.04
C ASP A 62 9.92 -9.71 -5.06
N SER A 63 8.68 -9.66 -5.53
CA SER A 63 7.44 -9.72 -4.76
C SER A 63 6.40 -10.71 -5.30
N THR A 64 6.62 -11.33 -6.46
CA THR A 64 5.61 -12.15 -7.15
C THR A 64 6.17 -13.52 -7.54
N ILE A 65 5.50 -14.57 -7.07
CA ILE A 65 5.87 -15.97 -7.35
C ILE A 65 4.65 -16.73 -7.88
N LEU A 66 4.84 -17.43 -9.00
CA LEU A 66 3.87 -18.38 -9.53
C LEU A 66 4.15 -19.79 -9.01
N PHE A 67 3.10 -20.48 -8.59
CA PHE A 67 3.11 -21.87 -8.14
C PHE A 67 2.27 -22.71 -9.11
N TYR A 68 2.94 -23.55 -9.89
CA TYR A 68 2.26 -24.45 -10.83
C TYR A 68 1.96 -25.76 -10.12
N MET A 69 0.68 -26.08 -9.99
CA MET A 69 0.20 -27.25 -9.27
C MET A 69 -0.04 -28.42 -10.21
N GLN A 70 -0.05 -29.62 -9.64
CA GLN A 70 -0.57 -30.80 -10.31
C GLN A 70 -2.05 -30.58 -10.67
N GLY A 71 -2.44 -30.99 -11.87
CA GLY A 71 -3.80 -30.77 -12.39
C GLY A 71 -3.97 -29.45 -13.13
N GLY A 72 -2.88 -28.73 -13.43
CA GLY A 72 -2.88 -27.57 -14.33
C GLY A 72 -3.26 -26.24 -13.67
N LYS A 73 -3.68 -26.26 -12.40
CA LYS A 73 -3.97 -25.02 -11.66
C LYS A 73 -2.69 -24.25 -11.36
N VAL A 74 -2.73 -22.94 -11.52
CA VAL A 74 -1.64 -22.04 -11.16
C VAL A 74 -2.13 -21.04 -10.12
N TYR A 75 -1.29 -20.78 -9.12
CA TYR A 75 -1.53 -19.74 -8.13
C TYR A 75 -0.46 -18.66 -8.24
N VAL A 76 -0.86 -17.40 -8.16
CA VAL A 76 0.05 -16.29 -7.84
C VAL A 76 0.12 -16.11 -6.32
N ASN A 77 1.32 -15.85 -5.83
CA ASN A 77 1.58 -15.46 -4.46
C ASN A 77 2.31 -14.11 -4.50
N HIS A 78 1.62 -13.06 -4.07
CA HIS A 78 2.20 -11.74 -3.87
C HIS A 78 2.73 -11.65 -2.44
N LEU A 79 4.04 -11.47 -2.29
CA LEU A 79 4.69 -11.34 -1.00
C LEU A 79 4.22 -10.04 -0.33
N PRO A 80 3.93 -10.04 0.99
CA PRO A 80 3.50 -8.83 1.71
C PRO A 80 4.55 -7.71 1.69
N ARG A 81 5.82 -8.08 1.49
CA ARG A 81 6.97 -7.18 1.41
C ARG A 81 7.90 -7.67 0.30
N ARG A 82 8.49 -6.72 -0.43
CA ARG A 82 9.52 -7.01 -1.44
C ARG A 82 10.68 -7.82 -0.83
N CYS A 83 11.05 -8.89 -1.50
CA CYS A 83 12.11 -9.81 -1.12
C CYS A 83 13.36 -9.56 -1.97
N SER A 84 14.27 -8.73 -1.47
CA SER A 84 15.42 -8.23 -2.24
C SER A 84 16.26 -9.35 -2.85
N GLY A 85 16.41 -9.31 -4.18
CA GLY A 85 17.27 -10.21 -4.94
C GLY A 85 16.65 -11.58 -5.23
N LEU A 86 15.37 -11.78 -4.93
CA LEU A 86 14.63 -13.02 -5.20
C LEU A 86 14.63 -13.34 -6.72
N ARG A 87 14.30 -12.37 -7.58
CA ARG A 87 14.30 -12.56 -9.05
C ARG A 87 15.69 -12.87 -9.58
N SER A 88 16.70 -12.12 -9.14
CA SER A 88 18.09 -12.32 -9.59
C SER A 88 18.69 -13.66 -9.13
N ALA A 89 18.27 -14.15 -7.97
CA ALA A 89 18.73 -15.43 -7.44
C ALA A 89 18.08 -16.61 -8.16
N GLY A 90 16.84 -16.44 -8.65
CA GLY A 90 16.11 -17.45 -9.41
C GLY A 90 15.67 -18.67 -8.58
N SER A 91 16.01 -18.73 -7.30
CA SER A 91 15.63 -19.83 -6.41
C SER A 91 15.51 -19.39 -4.94
N PHE A 92 14.73 -20.15 -4.18
CA PHE A 92 14.55 -19.97 -2.75
C PHE A 92 14.33 -21.33 -2.07
N SER A 93 14.66 -21.41 -0.80
CA SER A 93 14.23 -22.49 0.08
C SER A 93 13.04 -22.03 0.91
N TYR A 94 12.22 -22.94 1.41
CA TYR A 94 11.15 -22.63 2.35
C TYR A 94 11.26 -23.51 3.59
N LYS A 95 10.80 -22.98 4.72
CA LYS A 95 10.61 -23.74 5.96
C LYS A 95 9.12 -23.76 6.25
N THR A 96 8.55 -24.95 6.34
CA THR A 96 7.10 -25.11 6.49
C THR A 96 6.74 -25.62 7.88
N SER A 97 5.52 -25.29 8.30
CA SER A 97 4.96 -25.79 9.56
C SER A 97 4.38 -27.21 9.44
N VAL A 98 3.97 -27.62 8.23
CA VAL A 98 3.39 -28.94 7.88
C VAL A 98 3.73 -29.31 6.41
N SER A 99 3.04 -30.32 5.82
CA SER A 99 3.09 -30.67 4.39
C SER A 99 2.41 -29.66 3.45
N SER A 100 2.26 -28.42 3.91
CA SER A 100 1.66 -27.30 3.18
C SER A 100 2.57 -26.08 3.32
N LEU A 101 2.55 -25.23 2.31
CA LEU A 101 3.22 -23.93 2.31
C LEU A 101 2.14 -22.86 2.45
N CYS A 102 2.15 -22.16 3.57
CA CYS A 102 1.12 -21.20 3.98
C CYS A 102 1.59 -19.75 3.86
N ASP A 103 0.66 -18.81 3.90
CA ASP A 103 0.92 -17.36 3.96
C ASP A 103 1.69 -16.94 5.23
N VAL A 104 1.62 -17.73 6.29
CA VAL A 104 2.41 -17.53 7.52
C VAL A 104 3.82 -18.12 7.47
N ASP A 105 4.15 -18.91 6.45
CA ASP A 105 5.48 -19.49 6.29
C ASP A 105 6.45 -18.49 5.63
N ILE A 106 7.75 -18.79 5.72
CA ILE A 106 8.82 -17.95 5.19
C ILE A 106 9.63 -18.67 4.11
N ILE A 107 10.04 -17.91 3.10
CA ILE A 107 11.06 -18.29 2.12
C ILE A 107 12.40 -17.66 2.48
N THR A 108 13.50 -18.27 2.04
CA THR A 108 14.86 -17.74 2.09
C THR A 108 15.46 -17.79 0.71
N VAL A 109 15.90 -16.66 0.18
CA VAL A 109 16.52 -16.57 -1.15
C VAL A 109 17.80 -17.41 -1.19
N ILE A 110 18.01 -18.18 -2.25
CA ILE A 110 19.20 -19.01 -2.44
C ILE A 110 19.98 -18.50 -3.66
N ARG A 111 21.18 -17.96 -3.41
CA ARG A 111 22.04 -17.47 -4.49
C ARG A 111 22.86 -18.62 -5.09
N PRO A 112 22.90 -18.75 -6.43
CA PRO A 112 23.61 -19.83 -7.12
C PRO A 112 25.11 -19.56 -7.21
N THR A 113 25.78 -19.35 -6.07
CA THR A 113 27.23 -19.20 -5.96
C THR A 113 27.88 -20.48 -5.45
N THR A 114 29.21 -20.57 -5.51
CA THR A 114 30.00 -21.65 -4.91
C THR A 114 30.94 -21.08 -3.83
N PRO A 115 30.66 -21.27 -2.53
CA PRO A 115 29.55 -22.03 -1.95
C PRO A 115 28.19 -21.33 -2.11
N VAL A 116 27.10 -22.09 -1.98
CA VAL A 116 25.74 -21.55 -2.02
C VAL A 116 25.53 -20.61 -0.84
N VAL A 117 25.08 -19.39 -1.11
CA VAL A 117 24.86 -18.37 -0.07
C VAL A 117 23.36 -18.14 0.13
N ARG A 118 22.94 -18.12 1.40
CA ARG A 118 21.58 -17.73 1.79
C ARG A 118 21.42 -16.20 1.78
N GLY A 119 20.33 -15.74 1.20
CA GLY A 119 19.92 -14.35 1.15
C GLY A 119 18.90 -14.01 2.24
N PRO A 120 18.14 -12.91 2.06
CA PRO A 120 17.09 -12.51 3.01
C PRO A 120 15.97 -13.56 3.09
N SER A 121 15.25 -13.52 4.20
CA SER A 121 14.02 -14.29 4.40
C SER A 121 12.80 -13.39 4.33
N CYS A 122 11.72 -13.89 3.73
CA CYS A 122 10.53 -13.11 3.40
C CYS A 122 9.29 -13.95 3.68
N GLY A 123 8.24 -13.31 4.21
CA GLY A 123 6.94 -13.95 4.40
C GLY A 123 6.23 -14.18 3.07
N LEU A 124 5.41 -15.21 3.03
CA LEU A 124 4.53 -15.48 1.90
C LEU A 124 3.21 -14.70 2.01
N GLY A 125 2.50 -14.59 0.89
CA GLY A 125 1.14 -14.09 0.85
C GLY A 125 0.13 -15.21 0.67
N THR A 126 -1.11 -14.84 0.33
CA THR A 126 -2.14 -15.80 -0.05
C THR A 126 -1.93 -16.30 -1.48
N TYR A 127 -2.50 -17.47 -1.78
CA TYR A 127 -2.43 -18.13 -3.09
C TYR A 127 -3.70 -17.85 -3.89
N GLN A 128 -3.63 -16.92 -4.84
CA GLN A 128 -4.76 -16.52 -5.67
C GLN A 128 -4.73 -17.30 -6.99
N PRO A 129 -5.83 -17.97 -7.39
CA PRO A 129 -5.86 -18.69 -8.65
C PRO A 129 -5.84 -17.69 -9.81
N ILE A 130 -5.01 -17.96 -10.82
CA ILE A 130 -4.88 -17.11 -12.01
C ILE A 130 -5.16 -17.90 -13.27
N SER A 131 -5.68 -17.21 -14.29
CA SER A 131 -5.91 -17.78 -15.61
C SER A 131 -4.64 -17.78 -16.46
N GLU A 132 -4.64 -18.51 -17.57
CA GLU A 132 -3.48 -18.53 -18.47
C GLU A 132 -3.24 -17.16 -19.09
N GLU A 133 -4.30 -16.41 -19.41
CA GLU A 133 -4.18 -15.05 -19.93
C GLU A 133 -3.45 -14.14 -18.93
N GLU A 134 -3.80 -14.25 -17.65
CA GLU A 134 -3.16 -13.47 -16.58
C GLU A 134 -1.70 -13.90 -16.35
N ILE A 135 -1.39 -15.20 -16.47
CA ILE A 135 0.00 -15.68 -16.48
C ILE A 135 0.77 -14.99 -17.60
N GLN A 136 0.24 -14.95 -18.82
CA GLN A 136 0.93 -14.33 -19.94
C GLN A 136 1.16 -12.83 -19.71
N LEU A 137 0.19 -12.12 -19.13
CA LEU A 137 0.35 -10.72 -18.75
C LEU A 137 1.48 -10.52 -17.73
N LEU A 138 1.54 -11.35 -16.68
CA LEU A 138 2.62 -11.30 -15.68
C LEU A 138 3.99 -11.64 -16.28
N LEU A 139 4.04 -12.47 -17.32
CA LEU A 139 5.28 -12.84 -18.00
C LEU A 139 5.74 -11.82 -19.04
N ALA A 140 4.78 -11.15 -19.69
CA ALA A 140 5.01 -10.16 -20.72
C ALA A 140 5.31 -8.77 -20.14
N ALA A 141 4.95 -8.52 -18.87
CA ALA A 141 5.29 -7.28 -18.19
C ALA A 141 6.82 -7.03 -18.30
N PRO A 142 7.25 -5.95 -18.98
CA PRO A 142 8.66 -5.60 -18.99
C PRO A 142 9.08 -5.40 -17.54
N ALA A 143 10.23 -5.97 -17.16
CA ALA A 143 10.88 -5.60 -15.89
C ALA A 143 10.85 -4.08 -15.83
N PRO A 144 10.44 -3.45 -14.69
CA PRO A 144 10.17 -2.02 -14.62
C PRO A 144 11.27 -1.33 -15.39
N GLU A 145 10.91 -0.82 -16.56
CA GLU A 145 11.85 -0.15 -17.42
C GLU A 145 12.44 0.90 -16.50
N ALA A 146 13.76 0.90 -16.38
CA ALA A 146 14.46 2.01 -15.76
C ALA A 146 14.21 3.19 -16.69
N ASP A 147 13.04 3.80 -16.55
CA ASP A 147 12.68 5.06 -17.14
C ASP A 147 13.55 6.10 -16.44
N ASN A 148 14.74 6.23 -17.01
CA ASN A 148 15.34 7.53 -17.21
C ASN A 148 14.37 8.42 -18.00
N GLU A 149 13.24 8.76 -17.40
CA GLU A 149 12.47 9.92 -17.78
C GLU A 149 13.26 11.14 -17.30
N ALA A 150 14.38 11.38 -17.98
CA ALA A 150 15.03 12.66 -18.04
C ALA A 150 14.11 13.60 -18.83
N VAL A 151 12.98 13.96 -18.24
CA VAL A 151 12.33 15.22 -18.57
C VAL A 151 13.19 16.27 -17.88
N ALA A 152 14.20 16.74 -18.61
CA ALA A 152 14.80 18.03 -18.30
C ALA A 152 13.65 19.04 -18.18
N PRO A 153 13.58 19.86 -17.12
CA PRO A 153 12.61 20.93 -17.11
C PRO A 153 12.88 21.79 -18.33
N GLU A 154 11.88 21.93 -19.20
CA GLU A 154 11.84 23.00 -20.18
C GLU A 154 12.06 24.30 -19.39
N ILE A 155 13.22 24.91 -19.58
CA ILE A 155 13.45 26.29 -19.15
C ILE A 155 12.63 27.11 -20.15
N GLU A 156 11.39 27.43 -19.78
CA GLU A 156 10.63 28.43 -20.53
C GLU A 156 11.42 29.75 -20.51
N PRO A 157 11.68 30.36 -21.68
CA PRO A 157 12.26 31.69 -21.71
C PRO A 157 11.27 32.66 -21.06
N LEU A 158 11.67 33.27 -19.95
CA LEU A 158 10.98 34.44 -19.43
C LEU A 158 11.29 35.62 -20.36
N ASP A 159 10.50 35.73 -21.42
CA ASP A 159 10.42 36.92 -22.26
C ASP A 159 9.80 38.06 -21.44
N GLY A 160 10.49 39.20 -21.44
CA GLY A 160 10.28 40.28 -20.48
C GLY A 160 9.17 41.27 -20.81
N GLY A 161 9.08 42.26 -19.90
CA GLY A 161 8.45 43.55 -20.14
C GLY A 161 7.55 44.02 -19.01
N ASP A 162 8.06 44.90 -18.14
CA ASP A 162 7.27 46.04 -17.68
C ASP A 162 8.18 47.23 -17.34
N GLU A 163 7.85 48.36 -17.94
CA GLU A 163 8.49 49.66 -17.80
C GLU A 163 7.87 50.41 -16.63
N GLY A 164 8.69 51.01 -15.76
CA GLY A 164 8.18 51.91 -14.72
C GLY A 164 9.30 52.61 -13.95
N GLY A 165 9.68 53.80 -14.41
CA GLY A 165 10.80 54.57 -13.85
C GLY A 165 10.50 55.31 -12.55
N ALA A 166 11.56 55.75 -11.87
CA ALA A 166 11.69 57.06 -11.21
C ALA A 166 13.12 57.27 -10.69
N LYS A 167 13.53 58.55 -10.72
CA LYS A 167 14.86 59.17 -10.55
C LYS A 167 15.62 58.99 -9.20
N ALA A 168 16.92 59.31 -9.33
CA ALA A 168 17.79 60.17 -8.48
C ALA A 168 18.86 59.39 -7.69
N GLY A 169 20.15 59.76 -7.60
CA GLY A 169 20.93 60.91 -8.07
C GLY A 169 22.30 60.91 -7.33
N GLY A 170 23.36 61.46 -7.95
CA GLY A 170 24.68 61.78 -7.34
C GLY A 170 25.55 60.57 -6.97
N GLY A 171 26.85 60.48 -7.25
CA GLY A 171 27.88 61.47 -7.53
C GLY A 171 29.15 60.98 -6.83
N ASP A 172 30.23 60.79 -7.59
CA ASP A 172 31.65 60.96 -7.23
C ASP A 172 32.19 60.17 -6.01
N GLY A 173 33.18 59.27 -6.08
CA GLY A 173 34.47 59.35 -6.76
C GLY A 173 35.58 59.01 -5.72
N GLU A 174 36.66 58.39 -6.20
CA GLU A 174 38.03 58.37 -5.64
C GLU A 174 38.47 57.30 -4.59
N ASP A 175 39.29 56.37 -5.09
CA ASP A 175 40.65 55.97 -4.65
C ASP A 175 41.02 55.87 -3.16
N ARG A 176 41.24 54.61 -2.69
CA ARG A 176 42.52 54.19 -2.06
C ARG A 176 42.64 52.68 -1.84
#